data_AF-A0A519ZCK4-F1
#
_entry.id   AF-A0A519ZCK4-F1
#
_cell.length_a   1.000
_cell.length_b   1.000
_cell.length_c   1.000
_cell.angle_alpha   90.00
_cell.angle_beta   90.00
_cell.angle_gamma   90.00
#
_symmetry.space_group_name_H-M   'P 1'
#
loop_
_entity.id
_entity.type
_entity.pdbx_description
1 polymer ?
#
loop_
_entity_poly.entity_id
_entity_poly.type
_entity_poly.pdbx_seq_one_letter_code
_entity_poly.pdbx_strand_id
1 'polypeptide(L)'
;VGLDHGANHPVKDVTTGKVEIVSMNHGFTVDRDSLPDAVVETHVSLFDGTNCGIAVRDRPIFSVQHHPEASPGPTDSLYLFDRFRAYMGD
;
A
#
# COMPACT_ATOMS: atom_id res chain seq x y z
N VAL A 1 5.14 -13.00 -10.98
CA VAL A 1 4.66 -11.60 -10.95
C VAL A 1 3.26 -11.62 -11.57
N GLY A 2 2.23 -11.44 -10.75
CA GLY A 2 0.85 -11.34 -11.21
C GLY A 2 0.60 -9.98 -11.88
N LEU A 3 -0.40 -9.91 -12.76
CA LEU A 3 -0.91 -8.65 -13.30
C LEU A 3 -2.09 -8.23 -12.43
N ASP A 4 -1.96 -7.14 -11.68
CA ASP A 4 -3.01 -6.66 -10.79
C ASP A 4 -3.79 -5.53 -11.47
N HIS A 5 -4.92 -5.92 -12.08
CA HIS A 5 -5.84 -5.04 -12.78
C HIS A 5 -7.26 -5.28 -12.28
N GLY A 6 -7.73 -4.46 -11.33
CA GLY A 6 -9.05 -4.65 -10.75
C GLY A 6 -9.33 -3.78 -9.55
N ALA A 7 -10.57 -3.83 -9.07
CA ALA A 7 -11.07 -3.02 -7.95
C ALA A 7 -11.61 -3.88 -6.79
N ASN A 8 -11.12 -5.12 -6.67
CA ASN A 8 -11.53 -6.09 -5.67
C ASN A 8 -10.35 -6.70 -4.90
N HIS A 9 -9.15 -6.10 -5.00
CA HIS A 9 -7.92 -6.69 -4.48
C HIS A 9 -7.82 -6.46 -2.96
N PRO A 10 -7.79 -7.52 -2.13
CA PRO A 10 -7.67 -7.36 -0.69
C PRO A 10 -6.21 -7.11 -0.29
N VAL A 11 -5.97 -5.99 0.37
CA VAL A 11 -4.65 -5.60 0.91
C VAL A 11 -4.75 -5.42 2.41
N LYS A 12 -3.78 -5.95 3.15
CA LYS A 12 -3.68 -5.80 4.61
C LYS A 12 -2.62 -4.77 4.96
N ASP A 13 -3.00 -3.73 5.70
CA ASP A 13 -2.06 -2.88 6.44
C ASP A 13 -1.55 -3.67 7.66
N VAL A 14 -0.28 -4.05 7.66
CA VAL A 14 0.31 -4.86 8.75
C VAL A 14 0.58 -4.04 10.01
N THR A 15 0.57 -2.71 9.92
CA THR A 15 0.79 -1.80 11.05
C THR A 15 -0.46 -1.63 11.90
N THR A 16 -1.64 -1.76 11.29
CA THR A 16 -2.94 -1.62 11.97
C THR A 16 -3.74 -2.92 12.03
N GLY A 17 -3.42 -3.89 11.17
CA GLY A 17 -4.19 -5.12 10.99
C GLY A 17 -5.44 -4.97 10.11
N LYS A 18 -5.74 -3.75 9.63
CA LYS A 18 -6.89 -3.47 8.76
C LYS A 18 -6.73 -4.13 7.40
N VAL A 19 -7.83 -4.66 6.86
CA VAL A 19 -7.92 -5.13 5.47
C VAL A 19 -8.74 -4.14 4.67
N GLU A 20 -8.30 -3.87 3.46
CA GLU A 20 -8.88 -2.91 2.53
C GLU A 20 -9.13 -3.62 1.20
N ILE A 21 -10.24 -3.31 0.55
CA ILE A 21 -10.41 -3.62 -0.87
C ILE A 21 -9.89 -2.42 -1.65
N VAL A 22 -8.98 -2.65 -2.60
CA VAL A 22 -8.28 -1.57 -3.30
C VAL A 22 -8.38 -1.68 -4.82
N SER A 23 -8.07 -0.57 -5.49
CA SER A 23 -7.91 -0.50 -6.95
C SER A 23 -6.45 -0.67 -7.33
N MET A 24 -6.16 -1.63 -8.23
CA MET A 24 -4.82 -1.96 -8.72
C MET A 24 -4.75 -1.83 -10.25
N ASN A 25 -3.63 -1.32 -10.75
CA ASN A 25 -3.32 -1.24 -12.17
C ASN A 25 -1.80 -1.26 -12.40
N HIS A 26 -1.12 -2.31 -11.92
CA HIS A 26 0.33 -2.44 -12.08
C HIS A 26 0.75 -3.85 -12.55
N GLY A 27 1.85 -3.91 -13.31
CA GLY A 27 2.45 -5.16 -13.81
C GLY A 27 3.80 -5.51 -13.17
N PHE A 28 4.28 -4.67 -12.26
CA PHE A 28 5.52 -4.87 -11.51
C PHE A 28 5.24 -4.65 -10.02
N THR A 29 6.01 -5.30 -9.16
CA THR A 29 5.94 -5.15 -7.70
C THR A 29 7.35 -4.98 -7.15
N VAL A 30 7.46 -4.32 -6.00
CA VAL A 30 8.73 -4.23 -5.26
C VAL A 30 9.02 -5.59 -4.61
N ASP A 31 10.23 -6.11 -4.82
CA ASP A 31 10.68 -7.33 -4.17
C ASP A 31 10.95 -7.06 -2.68
N ARG A 32 10.16 -7.68 -1.80
CA ARG A 32 10.27 -7.52 -0.35
C ARG A 32 11.60 -7.99 0.23
N ASP A 33 12.24 -8.98 -0.39
CA ASP A 33 13.49 -9.53 0.09
C ASP A 33 14.68 -8.64 -0.28
N SER A 34 14.45 -7.66 -1.17
CA SER A 34 15.42 -6.67 -1.62
C SER A 34 15.36 -5.34 -0.85
N LEU A 35 14.45 -5.20 0.12
CA LEU A 35 14.29 -3.95 0.86
C LEU A 35 15.54 -3.63 1.70
N PRO A 36 16.09 -2.40 1.61
CA PRO A 36 17.16 -1.97 2.50
C PRO A 36 16.72 -1.97 3.96
N ASP A 37 17.67 -2.09 4.90
CA ASP A 37 17.39 -2.07 6.34
C ASP A 37 16.62 -0.82 6.80
N ALA A 38 16.68 0.32 6.11
CA ALA A 38 15.90 1.50 6.51
C ALA A 38 14.42 1.43 6.10
N VAL A 39 14.02 0.48 5.25
CA VAL A 39 12.70 0.39 4.64
C VAL A 39 11.95 -0.81 5.19
N VAL A 40 10.70 -0.59 5.59
CA VAL A 40 9.82 -1.63 6.11
C VAL A 40 8.59 -1.77 5.22
N GLU A 41 8.16 -3.00 5.02
CA GLU A 41 6.87 -3.31 4.38
C GLU A 41 5.72 -2.91 5.30
N THR A 42 4.70 -2.26 4.74
CA THR A 42 3.52 -1.78 5.48
C THR A 42 2.22 -2.39 5.00
N HIS A 43 2.14 -2.78 3.72
CA HIS A 43 0.93 -3.36 3.14
C HIS A 43 1.27 -4.62 2.36
N VAL A 44 0.42 -5.63 2.46
CA VAL A 44 0.62 -6.93 1.81
C VAL A 44 -0.65 -7.36 1.10
N SER A 45 -0.51 -7.82 -0.15
CA SER A 45 -1.57 -8.47 -0.91
C SER A 45 -2.01 -9.75 -0.21
N LEU A 46 -3.31 -9.90 0.05
CA LEU A 46 -3.86 -11.14 0.58
C LEU A 46 -4.18 -12.18 -0.51
N PHE A 47 -4.06 -11.84 -1.79
CA PHE A 47 -4.19 -12.80 -2.88
C PHE A 47 -2.92 -13.62 -3.11
N ASP A 48 -1.75 -13.00 -3.06
CA ASP A 48 -0.49 -13.64 -3.46
C ASP A 48 0.70 -13.29 -2.56
N GLY A 49 0.49 -12.48 -1.52
CA GLY A 49 1.53 -12.13 -0.55
C GLY A 49 2.55 -11.12 -1.05
N THR A 50 2.35 -10.50 -2.22
CA THR A 50 3.24 -9.45 -2.75
C THR A 50 3.23 -8.16 -1.92
N ASN A 51 4.29 -7.36 -2.04
CA ASN A 51 4.40 -6.08 -1.38
C ASN A 51 3.40 -5.08 -1.99
N CYS A 52 2.63 -4.41 -1.14
CA CYS A 52 1.65 -3.38 -1.54
C CYS A 52 1.91 -2.01 -0.92
N GLY A 53 3.01 -1.85 -0.18
CA GLY A 53 3.34 -0.59 0.49
C GLY A 53 4.58 -0.70 1.35
N ILE A 54 5.27 0.42 1.49
CA ILE A 54 6.53 0.55 2.23
C ILE A 54 6.55 1.87 3.02
N ALA A 55 7.38 1.91 4.06
CA ALA A 55 7.71 3.12 4.80
C ALA A 55 9.19 3.14 5.19
N VAL A 56 9.74 4.33 5.41
CA VAL A 56 11.11 4.49 5.92
C VAL A 56 11.07 4.60 7.44
N ARG A 57 11.89 3.82 8.14
CA ARG A 57 12.02 3.91 9.61
C ARG A 57 12.43 5.33 10.01
N ASP A 58 11.83 5.80 11.11
CA ASP A 58 12.15 7.08 11.76
C ASP A 58 12.04 8.32 10.86
N ARG A 59 11.32 8.22 9.73
CA ARG A 59 11.11 9.33 8.79
C ARG A 59 9.66 9.34 8.29
N PRO A 60 9.05 10.52 8.09
CA PRO A 60 7.69 10.64 7.60
C PRO A 60 7.61 10.38 6.08
N ILE A 61 8.00 9.18 5.63
CA ILE A 61 8.06 8.80 4.22
C ILE A 61 7.40 7.43 4.06
N PHE A 62 6.39 7.35 3.20
CA PHE A 62 5.71 6.10 2.85
C PHE A 62 5.24 6.11 1.39
N SER A 63 4.96 4.93 0.85
CA SER A 63 4.24 4.76 -0.41
C SER A 63 3.34 3.52 -0.36
N VAL A 64 2.37 3.47 -1.26
CA VAL A 64 1.51 2.31 -1.52
C VAL A 64 1.57 1.94 -3.00
N GLN A 65 1.32 0.67 -3.29
CA GLN A 65 1.35 0.12 -4.65
C GLN A 65 0.00 0.26 -5.39
N HIS A 66 -1.08 0.33 -4.62
CA HIS A 66 -2.45 0.52 -5.12
C HIS A 66 -2.77 2.00 -5.35
N HIS A 67 -3.92 2.26 -5.97
CA HIS A 67 -4.47 3.60 -6.19
C HIS A 67 -5.38 4.01 -5.01
N PRO A 68 -4.89 4.77 -4.01
CA PRO A 68 -5.68 5.17 -2.85
C PRO A 68 -6.79 6.19 -3.19
N GLU A 69 -6.63 6.93 -4.27
CA GLU A 69 -7.63 7.84 -4.85
C GLU A 69 -8.79 7.08 -5.51
N ALA A 70 -8.59 5.79 -5.80
CA ALA A 70 -9.50 4.95 -6.57
C ALA A 70 -9.85 5.55 -7.94
N SER A 71 -11.14 5.59 -8.30
CA SER A 71 -11.68 6.11 -9.56
C SER A 71 -11.19 5.41 -10.85
N PRO A 72 -11.74 4.21 -11.17
CA PRO A 72 -12.82 3.52 -10.46
C PRO A 72 -12.30 2.69 -9.27
N GLY A 73 -13.19 2.38 -8.33
CA GLY A 73 -12.93 1.42 -7.26
C GLY A 73 -13.41 1.87 -5.87
N PRO A 74 -13.17 1.02 -4.85
CA PRO A 74 -13.53 1.28 -3.45
C PRO A 74 -12.68 2.40 -2.84
N THR A 75 -13.22 3.07 -1.81
CA THR A 75 -12.61 4.22 -1.15
C THR A 75 -11.98 3.88 0.21
N ASP A 76 -11.74 2.60 0.50
CA ASP A 76 -11.25 2.09 1.78
C ASP A 76 -9.90 2.71 2.20
N SER A 77 -9.11 3.12 1.20
CA SER A 77 -7.74 3.63 1.31
C SER A 77 -7.63 5.16 1.38
N LEU A 78 -8.74 5.90 1.38
CA LEU A 78 -8.71 7.37 1.43
C LEU A 78 -8.02 7.93 2.68
N TYR A 79 -8.00 7.18 3.79
CA TYR A 79 -7.29 7.58 5.01
C TYR A 79 -5.77 7.77 4.81
N LEU A 80 -5.18 7.22 3.74
CA LEU A 80 -3.78 7.43 3.42
C LEU A 80 -3.49 8.90 3.10
N PHE A 81 -4.47 9.65 2.59
CA PHE A 81 -4.35 11.10 2.42
C PHE A 81 -4.33 11.83 3.77
N ASP A 82 -5.13 11.38 4.75
CA ASP A 82 -5.08 11.92 6.11
C ASP A 82 -3.74 11.59 6.79
N ARG A 83 -3.21 10.37 6.57
CA ARG A 83 -1.88 9.95 7.04
C ARG A 83 -0.78 10.84 6.44
N PHE A 84 -0.87 11.13 5.14
CA PHE A 84 0.06 12.06 4.47
C PHE A 84 -0.06 13.47 5.04
N ARG A 85 -1.27 13.99 5.24
CA ARG A 85 -1.50 15.30 5.85
C ARG A 85 -0.89 15.40 7.26
N ALA A 86 -1.04 14.36 8.07
CA ALA A 86 -0.44 14.31 9.40
C ALA A 86 1.11 14.40 9.35
N TYR A 87 1.75 13.88 8.29
CA TYR A 87 3.20 14.00 8.07
C TYR A 87 3.63 15.41 7.66
N MET A 88 2.72 16.22 7.12
CA MET A 88 2.94 17.63 6.81
C MET A 88 2.74 18.54 8.03
N GLY A 89 2.17 18.02 9.12
CA GLY A 89 1.83 18.80 10.32
C GLY A 89 0.50 19.57 10.22
N ASP A 90 -0.36 19.18 9.28
CA ASP A 90 -1.63 19.84 8.95
C ASP A 90 -2.87 19.21 9.60
#